data_AF-A0A8B8WXT4-F1
#
_entry.id   AF-A0A8B8WXT4-F1
#
_cell.length_a   1.000
_cell.length_b   1.000
_cell.length_c   1.000
_cell.angle_alpha   90.00
_cell.angle_beta   90.00
_cell.angle_gamma   90.00
#
_symmetry.space_group_name_H-M   'P 1'
#
loop_
_entity.id
_entity.type
_entity.pdbx_description
1 polymer ?
#
loop_
_entity_poly.entity_id
_entity_poly.type
_entity_poly.pdbx_seq_one_letter_code
_entity_poly.pdbx_strand_id
1 'polypeptide(L)'
;MTPEGDRKAFYESTQWNIKKNQETIKQLHEETRALQLQLTDLLQGDEKVIQAVIREWKSEKPYLKNRTGQQALEHLDRRLNEKVKQLNALRYQLGLRQKWLEELQLQHSLRELEMAEAKDSNTEVAKTMRNLENRLEKAQMKVEEAEHITNVYLQLKAYLQEESLRLENRLDFMEAEVVRTKHELEELNLVNQEALNARDIAKNQLQHLEETVFRERKKRERYLTEYKKRAEERKLQNERMERKQTQREQVLLQSDDRLQDSVRSKEEELRRRWDMYQMDVLFGKVKDATGVAETHAVVRQFLAQGDTFTQLETLKSENEQTLMRLKQEKQRLQRELEDLKYSGETVLVSAQKLHVELQGRIKAEEQRCADTQDRLELAMRAMQMTKEGLEHLAGKLNRVLVAGPAHEEAPQDVRGGASTHEAGRFAGKELDPKAGDYLPNLLGLVEEKLLKLQAQLQNHNVPEMLRHIADREFYSSLEGKLPMYNTRIALPVAGRKDRFFDEEESEDEDNDVVTRAALKMRSQKLIESRSKRRGRSRKS
;
A
#
# COMPACT_ATOMS: atom_id res chain seq x y z
N MET A 1 156.11 -29.59 110.69
CA MET A 1 156.08 -29.00 109.33
C MET A 1 154.68 -29.19 108.81
N THR A 2 153.83 -28.17 108.99
CA THR A 2 152.43 -28.41 109.37
C THR A 2 151.44 -28.13 108.23
N PRO A 3 150.76 -29.17 107.70
CA PRO A 3 149.76 -29.08 106.62
C PRO A 3 148.39 -28.56 107.11
N GLU A 4 148.37 -27.43 107.80
CA GLU A 4 147.13 -26.80 108.32
C GLU A 4 146.56 -25.71 107.40
N GLY A 5 147.39 -25.12 106.51
CA GLY A 5 146.95 -24.12 105.52
C GLY A 5 146.07 -24.68 104.40
N ASP A 6 146.40 -25.88 103.89
CA ASP A 6 145.71 -26.48 102.75
C ASP A 6 144.29 -26.98 103.08
N ARG A 7 144.04 -27.41 104.33
CA ARG A 7 142.69 -27.82 104.77
C ARG A 7 141.71 -26.64 104.82
N LYS A 8 142.20 -25.45 105.20
CA LYS A 8 141.36 -24.24 105.29
C LYS A 8 141.02 -23.69 103.90
N ALA A 9 141.99 -23.67 102.98
CA ALA A 9 141.76 -23.30 101.59
C ALA A 9 140.78 -24.26 100.88
N PHE A 10 140.88 -25.57 101.11
CA PHE A 10 139.91 -26.54 100.57
C PHE A 10 138.50 -26.37 101.15
N TYR A 11 138.36 -26.10 102.45
CA TYR A 11 137.05 -25.87 103.07
C TYR A 11 136.41 -24.56 102.60
N GLU A 12 137.19 -23.49 102.46
CA GLU A 12 136.72 -22.21 101.92
C GLU A 12 136.35 -22.33 100.42
N SER A 13 137.13 -23.08 99.63
CA SER A 13 136.83 -23.36 98.23
C SER A 13 135.57 -24.21 98.05
N THR A 14 135.36 -25.22 98.91
CA THR A 14 134.13 -26.05 98.88
C THR A 14 132.91 -25.27 99.35
N GLN A 15 133.01 -24.46 100.42
CA GLN A 15 131.92 -23.57 100.85
C GLN A 15 131.59 -22.51 99.79
N TRP A 16 132.59 -21.96 99.11
CA TRP A 16 132.39 -21.03 98.00
C TRP A 16 131.71 -21.73 96.81
N ASN A 17 132.14 -22.94 96.44
CA ASN A 17 131.49 -23.73 95.40
C ASN A 17 130.04 -24.10 95.76
N ILE A 18 129.75 -24.41 97.04
CA ILE A 18 128.38 -24.67 97.50
C ILE A 18 127.52 -23.41 97.38
N LYS A 19 128.01 -22.24 97.80
CA LYS A 19 127.28 -20.97 97.65
C LYS A 19 127.04 -20.63 96.18
N LYS A 20 128.06 -20.77 95.34
CA LYS A 20 127.94 -20.57 93.89
C LYS A 20 126.93 -21.54 93.28
N ASN A 21 126.93 -22.81 93.70
CA ASN A 21 125.95 -23.80 93.25
C ASN A 21 124.53 -23.47 93.76
N GLN A 22 124.37 -22.91 94.96
CA GLN A 22 123.08 -22.45 95.46
C GLN A 22 122.57 -21.23 94.67
N GLU A 23 123.44 -20.31 94.29
CA GLU A 23 123.11 -19.16 93.45
C GLU A 23 122.72 -19.59 92.03
N THR A 24 123.44 -20.53 91.42
CA THR A 24 123.08 -21.07 90.09
C THR A 24 121.76 -21.83 90.13
N ILE A 25 121.47 -22.59 91.19
CA ILE A 25 120.17 -23.26 91.35
C ILE A 25 119.03 -22.23 91.46
N LYS A 26 119.24 -21.13 92.19
CA LYS A 26 118.24 -20.05 92.27
C LYS A 26 117.99 -19.40 90.91
N GLN A 27 119.06 -19.09 90.18
CA GLN A 27 118.97 -18.54 88.81
C GLN A 27 118.21 -19.50 87.89
N LEU A 28 118.55 -20.79 87.89
CA LEU A 28 117.86 -21.80 87.09
C LEU A 28 116.38 -21.94 87.47
N HIS A 29 116.02 -21.83 88.75
CA HIS A 29 114.61 -21.83 89.17
C HIS A 29 113.86 -20.58 88.71
N GLU A 30 114.49 -19.41 88.75
CA GLU A 30 113.92 -18.16 88.22
C GLU A 30 113.73 -18.24 86.71
N GLU A 31 114.71 -18.76 85.97
CA GLU A 31 114.61 -19.02 84.53
C GLU A 31 113.51 -20.04 84.22
N THR A 32 113.41 -21.13 85.00
CA THR A 32 112.35 -22.14 84.83
C THR A 32 110.97 -21.53 85.08
N ARG A 33 110.81 -20.66 86.08
CA ARG A 33 109.55 -19.93 86.31
C ARG A 33 109.24 -18.95 85.19
N ALA A 34 110.24 -18.21 84.70
CA ALA A 34 110.07 -17.28 83.59
C ALA A 34 109.64 -18.01 82.31
N LEU A 35 110.26 -19.15 81.99
CA LEU A 35 109.90 -20.01 80.86
C LEU A 35 108.51 -20.62 81.03
N GLN A 36 108.12 -21.03 82.24
CA GLN A 36 106.76 -21.50 82.51
C GLN A 36 105.72 -20.40 82.29
N LEU A 37 106.00 -19.17 82.75
CA LEU A 37 105.12 -18.03 82.51
C LEU A 37 105.01 -17.70 81.01
N GLN A 38 106.13 -17.68 80.29
CA GLN A 38 106.13 -17.49 78.83
C GLN A 38 105.36 -18.59 78.11
N LEU A 39 105.50 -19.85 78.53
CA LEU A 39 104.75 -20.97 77.97
C LEU A 39 103.24 -20.81 78.23
N THR A 40 102.84 -20.41 79.44
CA THR A 40 101.42 -20.13 79.74
C THR A 40 100.87 -18.95 78.95
N ASP A 41 101.66 -17.89 78.75
CA ASP A 41 101.24 -16.73 77.98
C ASP A 41 101.10 -17.05 76.48
N LEU A 42 101.98 -17.89 75.92
CA LEU A 42 101.89 -18.37 74.55
C LEU A 42 100.68 -19.30 74.35
N LEU A 43 100.43 -20.22 75.29
CA LEU A 43 99.25 -21.09 75.25
C LEU A 43 97.94 -20.30 75.38
N GLN A 44 97.95 -19.16 76.07
CA GLN A 44 96.80 -18.25 76.20
C GLN A 44 96.71 -17.22 75.05
N GLY A 45 97.68 -17.16 74.14
CA GLY A 45 97.68 -16.22 73.01
C GLY A 45 96.46 -16.39 72.11
N ASP A 46 96.11 -17.64 71.81
CA ASP A 46 94.94 -17.99 70.99
C ASP A 46 93.63 -17.54 71.66
N GLU A 47 93.51 -17.70 72.98
CA GLU A 47 92.34 -17.24 73.73
C GLU A 47 92.21 -15.71 73.73
N LYS A 48 93.32 -14.98 73.82
CA LYS A 48 93.33 -13.50 73.77
C LYS A 48 92.87 -12.97 72.41
N VAL A 49 93.31 -13.58 71.30
CA VAL A 49 92.88 -13.20 69.94
C VAL A 49 91.38 -13.50 69.74
N ILE A 50 90.92 -14.66 70.18
CA ILE A 50 89.50 -15.04 70.12
C ILE A 50 88.65 -14.05 70.93
N GLN A 51 89.08 -13.67 72.12
CA GLN A 51 88.37 -12.67 72.92
C GLN A 51 88.32 -11.29 72.25
N ALA A 52 89.33 -10.89 71.48
CA ALA A 52 89.31 -9.64 70.72
C ALA A 52 88.27 -9.69 69.59
N VAL A 53 88.25 -10.75 68.79
CA VAL A 53 87.27 -10.94 67.69
C VAL A 53 85.83 -11.04 68.24
N ILE A 54 85.63 -11.75 69.35
CA ILE A 54 84.32 -11.88 70.02
C ILE A 54 83.78 -10.54 70.53
N ARG A 55 84.64 -9.55 70.84
CA ARG A 55 84.20 -8.22 71.28
C ARG A 55 83.58 -7.42 70.13
N GLU A 56 84.07 -7.60 68.91
CA GLU A 56 83.56 -6.91 67.72
C GLU A 56 82.19 -7.47 67.30
N TRP A 57 81.96 -8.78 67.46
CA TRP A 57 80.76 -9.47 66.95
C TRP A 57 79.67 -9.64 68.03
N LYS A 58 78.96 -8.54 68.31
CA LYS A 58 77.97 -8.43 69.42
C LYS A 58 76.86 -9.49 69.42
N SER A 59 76.38 -9.93 68.25
CA SER A 59 75.27 -10.90 68.11
C SER A 59 75.72 -12.36 68.18
N GLU A 60 77.00 -12.63 67.96
CA GLU A 60 77.56 -13.99 67.92
C GLU A 60 78.38 -14.31 69.17
N LYS A 61 78.71 -13.26 69.92
CA LYS A 61 79.35 -13.27 71.24
C LYS A 61 78.85 -14.36 72.21
N PRO A 62 77.55 -14.61 72.44
CA PRO A 62 77.13 -15.64 73.40
C PRO A 62 77.45 -17.07 72.95
N TYR A 63 77.58 -17.32 71.65
CA TYR A 63 77.82 -18.65 71.08
C TYR A 63 79.30 -19.02 70.96
N LEU A 64 80.19 -18.04 71.15
CA LEU A 64 81.64 -18.18 70.96
C LEU A 64 82.45 -18.14 72.28
N LYS A 65 81.83 -17.78 73.42
CA LYS A 65 82.52 -17.54 74.70
C LYS A 65 83.24 -18.74 75.32
N ASN A 66 82.81 -19.97 75.03
CA ASN A 66 83.29 -21.19 75.69
C ASN A 66 83.86 -22.23 74.70
N ARG A 67 84.25 -21.80 73.50
CA ARG A 67 84.68 -22.69 72.40
C ARG A 67 86.12 -22.41 72.00
N THR A 68 86.86 -23.46 71.64
CA THR A 68 88.21 -23.32 71.04
C THR A 68 88.12 -22.71 69.64
N GLY A 69 89.19 -22.10 69.13
CA GLY A 69 89.18 -21.37 67.85
C GLY A 69 88.64 -22.17 66.67
N GLN A 70 88.91 -23.48 66.62
CA GLN A 70 88.38 -24.38 65.59
C GLN A 70 86.85 -24.56 65.70
N GLN A 71 86.33 -24.75 66.92
CA GLN A 71 84.88 -24.89 67.15
C GLN A 71 84.11 -23.59 66.89
N ALA A 72 84.76 -22.43 67.11
CA ALA A 72 84.23 -21.12 66.74
C ALA A 72 84.10 -21.00 65.21
N LEU A 73 85.16 -21.31 64.46
CA LEU A 73 85.15 -21.29 62.99
C LEU A 73 84.07 -22.20 62.41
N GLU A 74 83.98 -23.46 62.85
CA GLU A 74 82.94 -24.37 62.35
C GLU A 74 81.51 -23.86 62.62
N HIS A 75 81.28 -23.16 63.73
CA HIS A 75 79.97 -22.57 64.02
C HIS A 75 79.65 -21.41 63.09
N LEU A 76 80.63 -20.55 62.82
CA LEU A 76 80.52 -19.46 61.87
C LEU A 76 80.30 -19.98 60.45
N ASP A 77 81.01 -21.03 60.05
CA ASP A 77 80.84 -21.70 58.77
C ASP A 77 79.46 -22.33 58.63
N ARG A 78 78.94 -23.01 59.67
CA ARG A 78 77.56 -23.51 59.68
C ARG A 78 76.55 -22.38 59.50
N ARG A 79 76.71 -21.27 60.22
CA ARG A 79 75.82 -20.10 60.13
C ARG A 79 75.91 -19.38 58.79
N LEU A 80 77.11 -19.26 58.23
CA LEU A 80 77.33 -18.75 56.88
C LEU A 80 76.61 -19.63 55.86
N ASN A 81 76.78 -20.94 55.97
CA ASN A 81 76.10 -21.91 55.10
C ASN A 81 74.57 -21.84 55.24
N GLU A 82 74.03 -21.67 56.44
CA GLU A 82 72.61 -21.43 56.66
C GLU A 82 72.13 -20.14 55.98
N LYS A 83 72.89 -19.05 56.10
CA LYS A 83 72.57 -17.77 55.46
C LYS A 83 72.66 -17.84 53.93
N VAL A 84 73.65 -18.55 53.40
CA VAL A 84 73.78 -18.83 51.97
C VAL A 84 72.60 -19.67 51.48
N LYS A 85 72.18 -20.70 52.23
CA LYS A 85 70.98 -21.50 51.90
C LYS A 85 69.70 -20.64 51.93
N GLN A 86 69.53 -19.78 52.94
CA GLN A 86 68.41 -18.84 53.02
C GLN A 86 68.39 -17.88 51.82
N LEU A 87 69.55 -17.34 51.45
CA LEU A 87 69.71 -16.45 50.31
C LEU A 87 69.40 -17.18 49.00
N ASN A 88 69.92 -18.39 48.80
CA ASN A 88 69.65 -19.20 47.61
C ASN A 88 68.16 -19.57 47.50
N ALA A 89 67.49 -19.90 48.61
CA ALA A 89 66.05 -20.14 48.64
C ALA A 89 65.26 -18.88 48.24
N LEU A 90 65.63 -17.71 48.77
CA LEU A 90 65.00 -16.44 48.40
C LEU A 90 65.24 -16.08 46.92
N ARG A 91 66.46 -16.29 46.39
CA ARG A 91 66.77 -16.10 44.97
C ARG A 91 65.93 -17.01 44.08
N TYR A 92 65.77 -18.27 44.46
CA TYR A 92 64.92 -19.21 43.73
C TYR A 92 63.45 -18.75 43.73
N GLN A 93 62.92 -18.32 44.89
CA GLN A 93 61.57 -17.76 44.98
C GLN A 93 61.40 -16.48 44.15
N LEU A 94 62.39 -15.60 44.12
CA LEU A 94 62.37 -14.42 43.25
C LEU A 94 62.38 -14.79 41.77
N GLY A 95 63.22 -15.74 41.36
CA GLY A 95 63.25 -16.24 39.98
C GLY A 95 61.92 -16.88 39.56
N LEU A 96 61.26 -17.62 40.44
CA LEU A 96 59.91 -18.15 40.19
C LEU A 96 58.88 -17.03 40.02
N ARG A 97 58.90 -16.03 40.90
CA ARG A 97 57.98 -14.88 40.82
C ARG A 97 58.21 -14.04 39.57
N GLN A 98 59.47 -13.86 39.15
CA GLN A 98 59.81 -13.17 37.90
C GLN A 98 59.27 -13.92 36.69
N LYS A 99 59.51 -15.23 36.59
CA LYS A 99 58.93 -16.05 35.50
C LYS A 99 57.41 -16.00 35.47
N TRP A 100 56.77 -16.05 36.63
CA TRP A 100 55.32 -15.90 36.75
C TRP A 100 54.83 -14.52 36.27
N LEU A 101 55.57 -13.46 36.59
CA LEU A 101 55.24 -12.10 36.16
C LEU A 101 55.43 -11.92 34.66
N GLU A 102 56.51 -12.47 34.09
CA GLU A 102 56.76 -12.49 32.64
C GLU A 102 55.65 -13.25 31.90
N GLU A 103 55.24 -14.41 32.40
CA GLU A 103 54.13 -15.18 31.84
C GLU A 103 52.81 -14.39 31.90
N LEU A 104 52.52 -13.75 33.05
CA LEU A 104 51.30 -12.96 33.21
C LEU A 104 51.30 -11.72 32.30
N GLN A 105 52.44 -11.06 32.13
CA GLN A 105 52.60 -9.95 31.19
C GLN A 105 52.40 -10.40 29.75
N LEU A 106 52.94 -11.57 29.37
CA LEU A 106 52.73 -12.15 28.05
C LEU A 106 51.25 -12.43 27.80
N GLN A 107 50.56 -13.08 28.74
CA GLN A 107 49.12 -13.35 28.65
C GLN A 107 48.30 -12.06 28.56
N HIS A 108 48.68 -11.01 29.28
CA HIS A 108 48.02 -9.72 29.18
C HIS A 108 48.21 -9.10 27.79
N SER A 109 49.43 -9.10 27.27
CA SER A 109 49.73 -8.56 25.93
C SER A 109 49.00 -9.32 24.81
N LEU A 110 48.88 -10.65 24.92
CA LEU A 110 48.11 -11.47 23.98
C LEU A 110 46.64 -11.10 24.01
N ARG A 111 46.07 -10.93 25.21
CA ARG A 111 44.66 -10.55 25.37
C ARG A 111 44.38 -9.14 24.86
N GLU A 112 45.33 -8.20 24.98
CA GLU A 112 45.20 -6.87 24.38
C GLU A 112 45.17 -6.93 22.85
N LEU A 113 46.01 -7.77 22.23
CA LEU A 113 46.01 -8.00 20.78
C LEU A 113 44.71 -8.63 20.30
N GLU A 114 44.22 -9.68 20.96
CA GLU A 114 42.93 -10.30 20.67
C GLU A 114 41.77 -9.29 20.74
N MET A 115 41.78 -8.41 21.75
CA MET A 115 40.76 -7.38 21.91
C MET A 115 40.88 -6.27 20.85
N ALA A 116 42.08 -5.99 20.33
CA ALA A 116 42.27 -5.06 19.21
C ALA A 116 41.74 -5.65 17.90
N GLU A 117 42.07 -6.90 17.59
CA GLU A 117 41.57 -7.62 16.40
C GLU A 117 40.04 -7.78 16.43
N ALA A 118 39.45 -8.07 17.59
CA ALA A 118 38.00 -8.13 17.77
C ALA A 118 37.31 -6.77 17.54
N LYS A 119 37.96 -5.66 17.91
CA LYS A 119 37.44 -4.31 17.65
C LYS A 119 37.55 -3.95 16.17
N ASP A 120 38.67 -4.25 15.53
CA ASP A 120 38.89 -3.97 14.11
C ASP A 120 37.91 -4.76 13.23
N SER A 121 37.74 -6.06 13.50
CA SER A 121 36.75 -6.90 12.82
C SER A 121 35.31 -6.40 13.01
N ASN A 122 34.91 -6.02 14.22
CA ASN A 122 33.60 -5.39 14.46
C ASN A 122 33.43 -4.07 13.69
N THR A 123 34.51 -3.30 13.53
CA THR A 123 34.50 -2.04 12.79
C THR A 123 34.36 -2.29 11.28
N GLU A 124 35.02 -3.32 10.75
CA GLU A 124 34.86 -3.75 9.36
C GLU A 124 33.45 -4.28 9.10
N VAL A 125 32.93 -5.14 9.98
CA VAL A 125 31.55 -5.63 9.89
C VAL A 125 30.56 -4.47 9.92
N ALA A 126 30.72 -3.50 10.82
CA ALA A 126 29.87 -2.31 10.88
C ALA A 126 29.95 -1.46 9.59
N LYS A 127 31.14 -1.32 8.99
CA LYS A 127 31.31 -0.66 7.68
C LYS A 127 30.59 -1.42 6.58
N THR A 128 30.68 -2.75 6.55
CA THR A 128 29.97 -3.57 5.56
C THR A 128 28.46 -3.48 5.73
N MET A 129 27.96 -3.52 6.97
CA MET A 129 26.54 -3.37 7.30
C MET A 129 26.01 -2.02 6.81
N ARG A 130 26.70 -0.92 7.14
CA ARG A 130 26.33 0.43 6.65
C ARG A 130 26.36 0.54 5.13
N ASN A 131 27.32 -0.12 4.47
CA ASN A 131 27.38 -0.16 3.01
C ASN A 131 26.21 -0.96 2.39
N LEU A 132 25.79 -2.06 3.02
CA LEU A 132 24.64 -2.84 2.58
C LEU A 132 23.34 -2.07 2.80
N GLU A 133 23.18 -1.41 3.94
CA GLU A 133 22.05 -0.52 4.22
C GLU A 133 21.96 0.61 3.19
N ASN A 134 23.05 1.32 2.92
CA ASN A 134 23.08 2.36 1.90
C ASN A 134 22.75 1.83 0.48
N ARG A 135 23.14 0.60 0.17
CA ARG A 135 22.81 -0.04 -1.12
C ARG A 135 21.34 -0.43 -1.18
N LEU A 136 20.78 -0.93 -0.08
CA LEU A 136 19.37 -1.27 0.06
C LEU A 136 18.50 -0.01 -0.09
N GLU A 137 18.82 1.06 0.62
CA GLU A 137 18.10 2.34 0.52
C GLU A 137 18.16 2.89 -0.91
N LYS A 138 19.33 2.86 -1.56
CA LYS A 138 19.45 3.22 -2.99
C LYS A 138 18.62 2.34 -3.91
N ALA A 139 18.47 1.06 -3.60
CA ALA A 139 17.62 0.16 -4.38
C ALA A 139 16.13 0.46 -4.15
N GLN A 140 15.73 0.76 -2.92
CA GLN A 140 14.38 1.19 -2.57
C GLN A 140 13.99 2.49 -3.27
N MET A 141 14.84 3.52 -3.20
CA MET A 141 14.62 4.77 -3.92
C MET A 141 14.45 4.54 -5.43
N LYS A 142 15.25 3.66 -6.04
CA LYS A 142 15.09 3.31 -7.46
C LYS A 142 13.79 2.57 -7.77
N VAL A 143 13.30 1.72 -6.86
CA VAL A 143 12.02 1.04 -7.01
C VAL A 143 10.89 2.05 -6.91
N GLU A 144 10.90 2.95 -5.93
CA GLU A 144 9.92 4.02 -5.77
C GLU A 144 9.90 4.95 -6.99
N GLU A 145 11.07 5.34 -7.51
CA GLU A 145 11.18 6.11 -8.75
C GLU A 145 10.62 5.35 -9.96
N ALA A 146 10.91 4.05 -10.08
CA ALA A 146 10.37 3.22 -11.15
C ALA A 146 8.84 3.05 -11.03
N GLU A 147 8.31 2.89 -9.82
CA GLU A 147 6.88 2.88 -9.54
C GLU A 147 6.23 4.22 -9.90
N HIS A 148 6.87 5.34 -9.55
CA HIS A 148 6.39 6.66 -9.94
C HIS A 148 6.35 6.83 -11.46
N ILE A 149 7.45 6.48 -12.16
CA ILE A 149 7.54 6.55 -13.61
C ILE A 149 6.49 5.65 -14.28
N THR A 150 6.32 4.41 -13.81
CA THR A 150 5.32 3.48 -14.35
C THR A 150 3.90 3.98 -14.12
N ASN A 151 3.60 4.54 -12.95
CA ASN A 151 2.31 5.16 -12.67
C ASN A 151 2.02 6.33 -13.62
N VAL A 152 3.01 7.18 -13.91
CA VAL A 152 2.87 8.27 -14.90
C VAL A 152 2.61 7.71 -16.30
N TYR A 153 3.33 6.67 -16.72
CA TYR A 153 3.08 6.04 -18.02
C TYR A 153 1.71 5.37 -18.11
N LEU A 154 1.22 4.77 -17.03
CA LEU A 154 -0.12 4.19 -16.97
C LEU A 154 -1.20 5.28 -17.06
N GLN A 155 -1.02 6.40 -16.38
CA GLN A 155 -1.92 7.56 -16.49
C GLN A 155 -1.91 8.14 -17.91
N LEU A 156 -0.73 8.30 -18.51
CA LEU A 156 -0.61 8.78 -19.88
C LEU A 156 -1.28 7.81 -20.87
N LYS A 157 -1.10 6.51 -20.69
CA LYS A 157 -1.78 5.49 -21.50
C LYS A 157 -3.31 5.60 -21.37
N ALA A 158 -3.82 5.73 -20.15
CA ALA A 158 -5.26 5.89 -19.92
C ALA A 158 -5.79 7.15 -20.61
N TYR A 159 -5.09 8.28 -20.47
CA TYR A 159 -5.43 9.53 -21.15
C TYR A 159 -5.45 9.38 -22.68
N LEU A 160 -4.42 8.74 -23.26
CA LEU A 160 -4.35 8.51 -24.71
C LEU A 160 -5.44 7.56 -25.20
N GLN A 161 -5.82 6.56 -24.41
CA GLN A 161 -6.94 5.66 -24.73
C GLN A 161 -8.29 6.38 -24.68
N GLU A 162 -8.49 7.27 -23.70
CA GLU A 162 -9.69 8.10 -23.68
C GLU A 162 -9.72 9.08 -24.86
N GLU A 163 -8.58 9.68 -25.20
CA GLU A 163 -8.47 10.60 -26.32
C GLU A 163 -8.71 9.88 -27.66
N SER A 164 -8.20 8.67 -27.85
CA SER A 164 -8.48 7.89 -29.07
C SER A 164 -9.97 7.61 -29.23
N LEU A 165 -10.66 7.21 -28.15
CA LEU A 165 -12.11 6.99 -28.17
C LEU A 165 -12.88 8.29 -28.45
N ARG A 166 -12.45 9.42 -27.90
CA ARG A 166 -13.08 10.73 -28.18
C ARG A 166 -12.89 11.15 -29.64
N LEU A 167 -11.72 10.88 -30.22
CA LEU A 167 -11.43 11.18 -31.62
C LEU A 167 -12.25 10.33 -32.58
N GLU A 168 -12.40 9.03 -32.30
CA GLU A 168 -13.28 8.13 -33.07
C GLU A 168 -14.73 8.63 -33.08
N ASN A 169 -15.30 8.92 -31.90
CA ASN A 169 -16.66 9.47 -31.80
C ASN A 169 -16.83 10.80 -32.57
N ARG A 170 -15.82 11.67 -32.53
CA ARG A 170 -15.84 12.93 -33.29
C ARG A 170 -15.77 12.68 -34.79
N LEU A 171 -15.01 11.69 -35.22
CA LEU A 171 -14.89 11.31 -36.63
C LEU A 171 -16.23 10.74 -37.13
N ASP A 172 -16.86 9.84 -36.39
CA ASP A 172 -18.19 9.29 -36.70
C ASP A 172 -19.24 10.41 -36.84
N PHE A 173 -19.21 11.38 -35.93
CA PHE A 173 -20.11 12.55 -35.99
C PHE A 173 -19.88 13.38 -37.25
N MET A 174 -18.61 13.68 -37.57
CA MET A 174 -18.26 14.42 -38.79
C MET A 174 -18.63 13.65 -40.06
N GLU A 175 -18.43 12.33 -40.10
CA GLU A 175 -18.87 11.48 -41.21
C GLU A 175 -20.39 11.51 -41.37
N ALA A 176 -21.14 11.42 -40.27
CA ALA A 176 -22.59 11.51 -40.29
C ALA A 176 -23.09 12.88 -40.78
N GLU A 177 -22.39 13.98 -40.45
CA GLU A 177 -22.68 15.31 -41.00
C GLU A 177 -22.37 15.41 -42.50
N VAL A 178 -21.25 14.83 -42.95
CA VAL A 178 -20.91 14.77 -44.38
C VAL A 178 -21.95 13.98 -45.17
N VAL A 179 -22.45 12.86 -44.64
CA VAL A 179 -23.50 12.08 -45.28
C VAL A 179 -24.81 12.87 -45.34
N ARG A 180 -25.21 13.53 -44.24
CA ARG A 180 -26.41 14.39 -44.19
C ARG A 180 -26.34 15.52 -45.22
N THR A 181 -25.25 16.26 -45.24
CA THR A 181 -25.06 17.37 -46.20
C THR A 181 -25.00 16.91 -47.66
N LYS A 182 -24.44 15.72 -47.93
CA LYS A 182 -24.51 15.12 -49.28
C LYS A 182 -25.96 14.81 -49.67
N HIS A 183 -26.74 14.25 -48.76
CA HIS A 183 -28.16 13.96 -49.04
C HIS A 183 -28.96 15.24 -49.27
N GLU A 184 -28.77 16.26 -48.43
CA GLU A 184 -29.39 17.59 -48.62
C GLU A 184 -29.00 18.21 -49.97
N LEU A 185 -27.75 18.04 -50.41
CA LEU A 185 -27.30 18.51 -51.73
C LEU A 185 -27.97 17.74 -52.88
N GLU A 186 -28.15 16.43 -52.75
CA GLU A 186 -28.88 15.62 -53.71
C GLU A 186 -30.35 16.05 -53.82
N GLU A 187 -31.03 16.28 -52.69
CA GLU A 187 -32.40 16.80 -52.66
C GLU A 187 -32.50 18.18 -53.32
N LEU A 188 -31.57 19.10 -53.00
CA LEU A 188 -31.52 20.42 -53.61
C LEU A 188 -31.27 20.35 -55.13
N ASN A 189 -30.44 19.41 -55.58
CA ASN A 189 -30.21 19.18 -57.01
C ASN A 189 -31.49 18.68 -57.71
N LEU A 190 -32.26 17.79 -57.07
CA LEU A 190 -33.56 17.35 -57.61
C LEU A 190 -34.53 18.52 -57.74
N VAL A 191 -34.68 19.33 -56.69
CA VAL A 191 -35.54 20.53 -56.72
C VAL A 191 -35.08 21.52 -57.80
N ASN A 192 -33.77 21.71 -57.97
CA ASN A 192 -33.25 22.57 -59.03
C ASN A 192 -33.55 22.02 -60.43
N GLN A 193 -33.42 20.71 -60.65
CA GLN A 193 -33.81 20.07 -61.91
C GLN A 193 -35.30 20.24 -62.19
N GLU A 194 -36.16 20.05 -61.18
CA GLU A 194 -37.60 20.29 -61.29
C GLU A 194 -37.90 21.76 -61.63
N ALA A 195 -37.23 22.71 -60.99
CA ALA A 195 -37.36 24.14 -61.27
C ALA A 195 -36.91 24.50 -62.70
N LEU A 196 -35.81 23.92 -63.19
CA LEU A 196 -35.34 24.09 -64.57
C LEU A 196 -36.33 23.51 -65.57
N ASN A 197 -36.85 22.30 -65.31
CA ASN A 197 -37.87 21.66 -66.14
C ASN A 197 -39.16 22.51 -66.18
N ALA A 198 -39.62 23.02 -65.04
CA ALA A 198 -40.79 23.89 -64.96
C ALA A 198 -40.59 25.20 -65.74
N ARG A 199 -39.40 25.81 -65.62
CA ARG A 199 -39.04 27.00 -66.39
C ARG A 199 -39.07 26.73 -67.90
N ASP A 200 -38.49 25.61 -68.34
CA ASP A 200 -38.43 25.27 -69.76
C ASP A 200 -39.81 24.93 -70.33
N ILE A 201 -40.67 24.25 -69.55
CA ILE A 201 -42.09 24.05 -69.88
C ILE A 201 -42.81 25.38 -70.04
N ALA A 202 -42.67 26.30 -69.07
CA ALA A 202 -43.29 27.62 -69.13
C ALA A 202 -42.80 28.44 -70.33
N LYS A 203 -41.49 28.37 -70.65
CA LYS A 203 -40.90 29.03 -71.82
C LYS A 203 -41.46 28.46 -73.13
N ASN A 204 -41.59 27.15 -73.24
CA ASN A 204 -42.16 26.50 -74.43
C ASN A 204 -43.65 26.85 -74.59
N GLN A 205 -44.42 26.86 -73.50
CA GLN A 205 -45.82 27.31 -73.50
C GLN A 205 -45.94 28.77 -73.94
N LEU A 206 -45.07 29.65 -73.43
CA LEU A 206 -45.05 31.06 -73.84
C LEU A 206 -44.75 31.19 -75.33
N GLN A 207 -43.74 30.49 -75.86
CA GLN A 207 -43.42 30.51 -77.29
C GLN A 207 -44.59 30.03 -78.15
N HIS A 208 -45.26 28.95 -77.77
CA HIS A 208 -46.46 28.49 -78.48
C HIS A 208 -47.57 29.53 -78.47
N LEU A 209 -47.83 30.17 -77.33
CA LEU A 209 -48.82 31.25 -77.24
C LEU A 209 -48.43 32.45 -78.11
N GLU A 210 -47.17 32.89 -78.08
CA GLU A 210 -46.66 33.97 -78.92
C GLU A 210 -46.84 33.65 -80.42
N GLU A 211 -46.49 32.44 -80.85
CA GLU A 211 -46.70 32.01 -82.23
C GLU A 211 -48.18 31.99 -82.62
N THR A 212 -49.07 31.51 -81.74
CA THR A 212 -50.51 31.50 -82.01
C THR A 212 -51.06 32.91 -82.13
N VAL A 213 -50.67 33.83 -81.23
CA VAL A 213 -51.05 35.24 -81.27
C VAL A 213 -50.52 35.89 -82.55
N PHE A 214 -49.27 35.60 -82.95
CA PHE A 214 -48.69 36.11 -84.19
C PHE A 214 -49.45 35.61 -85.43
N ARG A 215 -49.77 34.31 -85.48
CA ARG A 215 -50.58 33.72 -86.57
C ARG A 215 -51.96 34.38 -86.64
N GLU A 216 -52.64 34.56 -85.51
CA GLU A 216 -53.95 35.23 -85.45
C GLU A 216 -53.87 36.71 -85.85
N ARG A 217 -52.84 37.44 -85.41
CA ARG A 217 -52.59 38.82 -85.87
C ARG A 217 -52.42 38.89 -87.38
N LYS A 218 -51.61 37.99 -87.96
CA LYS A 218 -51.38 37.92 -89.41
C LYS A 218 -52.66 37.57 -90.19
N LYS A 219 -53.51 36.68 -89.66
CA LYS A 219 -54.84 36.40 -90.23
C LYS A 219 -55.73 37.65 -90.18
N ARG A 220 -55.81 38.34 -89.04
CA ARG A 220 -56.58 39.57 -88.87
C ARG A 220 -56.10 40.68 -89.81
N GLU A 221 -54.80 40.87 -89.97
CA GLU A 221 -54.22 41.82 -90.92
C GLU A 221 -54.64 41.48 -92.36
N ARG A 222 -54.57 40.20 -92.76
CA ARG A 222 -55.06 39.76 -94.08
C ARG A 222 -56.53 40.12 -94.28
N TYR A 223 -57.40 39.75 -93.34
CA TYR A 223 -58.82 40.11 -93.42
C TYR A 223 -59.02 41.63 -93.49
N LEU A 224 -58.34 42.41 -92.64
CA LEU A 224 -58.41 43.87 -92.68
C LEU A 224 -57.97 44.43 -94.04
N THR A 225 -56.90 43.89 -94.63
CA THR A 225 -56.44 44.31 -95.97
C THR A 225 -57.45 43.95 -97.06
N GLU A 226 -58.08 42.78 -96.99
CA GLU A 226 -59.16 42.40 -97.92
C GLU A 226 -60.38 43.30 -97.78
N TYR A 227 -60.81 43.61 -96.55
CA TYR A 227 -61.91 44.54 -96.30
C TYR A 227 -61.59 45.95 -96.77
N LYS A 228 -60.36 46.45 -96.57
CA LYS A 228 -59.90 47.73 -97.10
C LYS A 228 -59.96 47.74 -98.63
N LYS A 229 -59.44 46.71 -99.30
CA LYS A 229 -59.55 46.57 -100.77
C LYS A 229 -61.00 46.57 -101.25
N ARG A 230 -61.89 45.77 -100.65
CA ARG A 230 -63.32 45.75 -100.99
C ARG A 230 -64.00 47.10 -100.73
N ALA A 231 -63.58 47.83 -99.70
CA ALA A 231 -64.09 49.17 -99.41
C ALA A 231 -63.59 50.19 -100.45
N GLU A 232 -62.31 50.14 -100.84
CA GLU A 232 -61.72 50.97 -101.90
C GLU A 232 -62.36 50.68 -103.27
N GLU A 233 -62.58 49.40 -103.61
CA GLU A 233 -63.29 48.99 -104.82
C GLU A 233 -64.72 49.52 -104.86
N ARG A 234 -65.47 49.40 -103.74
CA ARG A 234 -66.82 49.99 -103.61
C ARG A 234 -66.78 51.51 -103.69
N LYS A 235 -65.78 52.16 -103.08
CA LYS A 235 -65.60 53.61 -103.20
C LYS A 235 -65.35 54.01 -104.65
N LEU A 236 -64.49 53.30 -105.38
CA LEU A 236 -64.23 53.56 -106.79
C LEU A 236 -65.47 53.30 -107.67
N GLN A 237 -66.24 52.26 -107.37
CA GLN A 237 -67.53 52.01 -108.03
C GLN A 237 -68.54 53.11 -107.74
N ASN A 238 -68.65 53.55 -106.48
CA ASN A 238 -69.50 54.66 -106.09
C ASN A 238 -69.04 55.96 -106.73
N GLU A 239 -67.74 56.28 -106.79
CA GLU A 239 -67.23 57.44 -107.53
C GLU A 239 -67.52 57.33 -109.03
N ARG A 240 -67.48 56.12 -109.62
CA ARG A 240 -67.90 55.89 -111.03
C ARG A 240 -69.40 56.05 -111.21
N MET A 241 -70.20 55.59 -110.25
CA MET A 241 -71.65 55.73 -110.26
C MET A 241 -72.05 57.18 -109.99
N GLU A 242 -71.38 57.89 -109.09
CA GLU A 242 -71.54 59.31 -108.78
C GLU A 242 -71.15 60.17 -109.98
N ARG A 243 -70.09 59.83 -110.72
CA ARG A 243 -69.77 60.44 -112.04
C ARG A 243 -70.84 60.15 -113.12
N LYS A 244 -71.61 59.05 -112.99
CA LYS A 244 -72.77 58.74 -113.87
C LYS A 244 -74.09 59.32 -113.34
N GLN A 245 -74.19 59.56 -112.04
CA GLN A 245 -75.38 59.97 -111.31
C GLN A 245 -75.44 61.51 -111.22
N THR A 246 -74.30 62.19 -111.13
CA THR A 246 -74.17 63.63 -111.43
C THR A 246 -74.54 63.97 -112.88
N GLN A 247 -74.64 62.98 -113.78
CA GLN A 247 -75.18 63.12 -115.14
C GLN A 247 -76.65 62.67 -115.26
N ARG A 248 -77.25 62.05 -114.22
CA ARG A 248 -78.64 61.55 -114.20
C ARG A 248 -79.51 62.15 -113.08
N GLU A 249 -78.98 63.06 -112.27
CA GLU A 249 -79.73 63.91 -111.33
C GLU A 249 -80.28 65.17 -112.02
N GLN A 250 -80.86 64.99 -113.21
CA GLN A 250 -81.90 65.85 -113.76
C GLN A 250 -82.94 64.93 -114.40
N VAL A 251 -84.19 65.03 -113.92
CA VAL A 251 -85.46 64.55 -114.51
C VAL A 251 -86.09 63.26 -113.94
N LEU A 252 -87.13 63.52 -113.11
CA LEU A 252 -88.41 62.83 -112.82
C LEU A 252 -88.43 61.35 -112.36
N LEU A 253 -89.02 60.99 -111.22
CA LEU A 253 -90.42 61.06 -110.71
C LEU A 253 -91.42 60.02 -111.28
N GLN A 254 -92.11 59.38 -110.32
CA GLN A 254 -93.44 58.74 -110.34
C GLN A 254 -93.53 57.31 -110.92
N SER A 255 -94.18 56.35 -110.24
CA SER A 255 -95.60 56.42 -109.84
C SER A 255 -96.01 55.34 -108.82
N ASP A 256 -97.19 55.60 -108.25
CA ASP A 256 -97.90 55.01 -107.10
C ASP A 256 -98.66 53.68 -107.33
N ASP A 257 -98.96 53.07 -106.18
CA ASP A 257 -100.22 52.42 -105.73
C ASP A 257 -100.89 51.26 -106.52
N ARG A 258 -101.14 50.12 -105.82
CA ARG A 258 -102.43 49.79 -105.15
C ARG A 258 -102.50 48.33 -104.64
N LEU A 259 -102.76 48.21 -103.33
CA LEU A 259 -103.66 47.31 -102.55
C LEU A 259 -104.21 45.98 -103.17
N GLN A 260 -104.10 44.83 -102.46
CA GLN A 260 -105.16 44.26 -101.57
C GLN A 260 -104.86 42.85 -100.99
N ASP A 261 -105.05 42.74 -99.65
CA ASP A 261 -105.58 41.67 -98.78
C ASP A 261 -105.29 40.15 -98.92
N SER A 262 -104.85 39.55 -97.80
CA SER A 262 -105.07 38.14 -97.41
C SER A 262 -105.25 38.05 -95.88
N VAL A 263 -106.49 37.86 -95.42
CA VAL A 263 -106.91 37.94 -94.00
C VAL A 263 -106.98 36.56 -93.33
N ARG A 264 -105.94 35.72 -93.45
CA ARG A 264 -105.82 34.51 -92.60
C ARG A 264 -104.49 34.34 -91.86
N SER A 265 -103.49 35.22 -92.08
CA SER A 265 -102.22 35.22 -91.33
C SER A 265 -102.24 36.07 -90.04
N LYS A 266 -103.20 37.00 -89.92
CA LYS A 266 -103.18 38.03 -88.87
C LYS A 266 -103.39 37.48 -87.46
N GLU A 267 -104.11 36.38 -87.28
CA GLU A 267 -104.41 35.85 -85.93
C GLU A 267 -103.23 35.06 -85.33
N GLU A 268 -102.52 34.26 -86.14
CA GLU A 268 -101.29 33.58 -85.72
C GLU A 268 -100.12 34.56 -85.54
N GLU A 269 -100.02 35.57 -86.39
CA GLU A 269 -99.04 36.66 -86.22
C GLU A 269 -99.33 37.51 -84.99
N LEU A 270 -100.61 37.79 -84.66
CA LEU A 270 -100.96 38.50 -83.44
C LEU A 270 -100.67 37.67 -82.19
N ARG A 271 -100.90 36.35 -82.21
CA ARG A 271 -100.47 35.46 -81.11
C ARG A 271 -98.96 35.41 -80.97
N ARG A 272 -98.21 35.22 -82.06
CA ARG A 272 -96.73 35.27 -82.01
C ARG A 272 -96.21 36.63 -81.55
N ARG A 273 -96.83 37.74 -81.97
CA ARG A 273 -96.48 39.08 -81.50
C ARG A 273 -96.83 39.29 -80.02
N TRP A 274 -97.93 38.73 -79.56
CA TRP A 274 -98.33 38.76 -78.16
C TRP A 274 -97.40 37.90 -77.29
N ASP A 275 -97.06 36.69 -77.72
CA ASP A 275 -96.10 35.82 -77.05
C ASP A 275 -94.69 36.45 -77.03
N MET A 276 -94.28 37.08 -78.14
CA MET A 276 -93.02 37.81 -78.22
C MET A 276 -93.02 39.06 -77.32
N TYR A 277 -94.12 39.80 -77.26
CA TYR A 277 -94.30 40.92 -76.33
C TYR A 277 -94.28 40.45 -74.87
N GLN A 278 -94.94 39.33 -74.54
CA GLN A 278 -94.90 38.76 -73.20
C GLN A 278 -93.49 38.31 -72.81
N MET A 279 -92.76 37.66 -73.73
CA MET A 279 -91.35 37.32 -73.52
C MET A 279 -90.48 38.57 -73.34
N ASP A 280 -90.67 39.61 -74.15
CA ASP A 280 -89.93 40.88 -74.04
C ASP A 280 -90.20 41.59 -72.71
N VAL A 281 -91.44 41.56 -72.22
CA VAL A 281 -91.79 42.11 -70.90
C VAL A 281 -91.16 41.29 -69.76
N LEU A 282 -91.12 39.97 -69.87
CA LEU A 282 -90.46 39.11 -68.88
C LEU A 282 -88.94 39.31 -68.89
N PHE A 283 -88.31 39.37 -70.07
CA PHE A 283 -86.89 39.66 -70.22
C PHE A 283 -86.55 41.08 -69.79
N GLY A 284 -87.43 42.06 -69.99
CA GLY A 284 -87.29 43.43 -69.47
C GLY A 284 -87.23 43.46 -67.95
N LYS A 285 -88.12 42.74 -67.26
CA LYS A 285 -88.08 42.61 -65.80
C LYS A 285 -86.80 41.95 -65.30
N VAL A 286 -86.32 40.90 -65.98
CA VAL A 286 -85.05 40.23 -65.63
C VAL A 286 -83.87 41.17 -65.88
N LYS A 287 -83.89 41.91 -66.98
CA LYS A 287 -82.89 42.92 -67.34
C LYS A 287 -82.79 44.03 -66.30
N ASP A 288 -83.93 44.55 -65.84
CA ASP A 288 -84.01 45.58 -64.81
C ASP A 288 -83.54 45.06 -63.44
N ALA A 289 -83.86 43.80 -63.10
CA ALA A 289 -83.41 43.17 -61.86
C ALA A 289 -81.91 42.83 -61.85
N THR A 290 -81.32 42.56 -63.03
CA THR A 290 -79.89 42.25 -63.17
C THR A 290 -79.03 43.48 -63.49
N GLY A 291 -79.64 44.61 -63.86
CA GLY A 291 -78.95 45.88 -64.13
C GLY A 291 -78.14 45.90 -65.43
N VAL A 292 -78.40 44.98 -66.36
CA VAL A 292 -77.60 44.79 -67.58
C VAL A 292 -78.28 45.43 -68.80
N ALA A 293 -77.53 46.14 -69.66
CA ALA A 293 -78.11 46.90 -70.77
C ALA A 293 -78.63 46.06 -71.96
N GLU A 294 -78.25 44.79 -72.08
CA GLU A 294 -78.54 43.93 -73.22
C GLU A 294 -78.94 42.51 -72.77
N THR A 295 -79.97 41.93 -73.38
CA THR A 295 -80.56 40.64 -72.96
C THR A 295 -79.57 39.48 -73.05
N HIS A 296 -78.67 39.47 -74.04
CA HIS A 296 -77.63 38.44 -74.17
C HIS A 296 -76.53 38.56 -73.10
N ALA A 297 -76.30 39.74 -72.54
CA ALA A 297 -75.30 39.92 -71.48
C ALA A 297 -75.77 39.31 -70.14
N VAL A 298 -77.08 39.31 -69.88
CA VAL A 298 -77.68 38.60 -68.74
C VAL A 298 -77.37 37.10 -68.79
N VAL A 299 -77.58 36.46 -69.95
CA VAL A 299 -77.31 35.03 -70.14
C VAL A 299 -75.84 34.69 -69.90
N ARG A 300 -74.91 35.51 -70.43
CA ARG A 300 -73.46 35.31 -70.21
C ARG A 300 -73.07 35.43 -68.74
N GLN A 301 -73.68 36.36 -68.00
CA GLN A 301 -73.40 36.54 -66.58
C GLN A 301 -73.93 35.36 -65.75
N PHE A 302 -75.11 34.83 -66.07
CA PHE A 302 -75.62 33.61 -65.43
C PHE A 302 -74.75 32.38 -65.73
N LEU A 303 -74.26 32.22 -66.96
CA LEU A 303 -73.34 31.13 -67.30
C LEU A 303 -72.02 31.26 -66.54
N ALA A 304 -71.39 32.45 -66.53
CA ALA A 304 -70.17 32.68 -65.77
C ALA A 304 -70.39 32.54 -64.24
N GLN A 305 -71.57 32.93 -63.73
CA GLN A 305 -71.93 32.72 -62.33
C GLN A 305 -72.15 31.24 -62.01
N GLY A 306 -72.69 30.46 -62.95
CA GLY A 306 -72.79 29.00 -62.85
C GLY A 306 -71.42 28.34 -62.80
N ASP A 307 -70.50 28.73 -63.69
CA ASP A 307 -69.13 28.20 -63.73
C ASP A 307 -68.37 28.55 -62.44
N THR A 308 -68.48 29.80 -61.96
CA THR A 308 -67.85 30.20 -60.68
C THR A 308 -68.48 29.53 -59.47
N PHE A 309 -69.81 29.30 -59.48
CA PHE A 309 -70.49 28.54 -58.43
C PHE A 309 -69.99 27.09 -58.37
N THR A 310 -69.92 26.41 -59.52
CA THR A 310 -69.41 25.02 -59.57
C THR A 310 -67.96 24.95 -59.12
N GLN A 311 -67.11 25.91 -59.50
CA GLN A 311 -65.72 25.97 -59.03
C GLN A 311 -65.61 26.24 -57.52
N LEU A 312 -66.47 27.07 -56.95
CA LEU A 312 -66.53 27.29 -55.50
C LEU A 312 -67.03 26.04 -54.76
N GLU A 313 -67.97 25.31 -55.34
CA GLU A 313 -68.51 24.08 -54.78
C GLU A 313 -67.46 22.95 -54.81
N THR A 314 -66.66 22.85 -55.88
CA THR A 314 -65.52 21.92 -55.92
C THR A 314 -64.47 22.30 -54.88
N LEU A 315 -64.07 23.58 -54.79
CA LEU A 315 -63.10 24.04 -53.77
C LEU A 315 -63.60 23.83 -52.35
N LYS A 316 -64.91 24.01 -52.10
CA LYS A 316 -65.53 23.72 -50.81
C LYS A 316 -65.42 22.23 -50.50
N SER A 317 -65.77 21.36 -51.45
CA SER A 317 -65.70 19.91 -51.26
C SER A 317 -64.26 19.42 -51.03
N GLU A 318 -63.28 19.98 -51.74
CA GLU A 318 -61.86 19.67 -51.57
C GLU A 318 -61.37 20.12 -50.19
N ASN A 319 -61.73 21.33 -49.75
CA ASN A 319 -61.40 21.83 -48.41
C ASN A 319 -62.05 21.01 -47.30
N GLU A 320 -63.28 20.54 -47.49
CA GLU A 320 -63.95 19.64 -46.54
C GLU A 320 -63.21 18.29 -46.46
N GLN A 321 -62.77 17.75 -47.59
CA GLN A 321 -61.98 16.51 -47.63
C GLN A 321 -60.60 16.68 -46.96
N THR A 322 -59.87 17.77 -47.25
CA THR A 322 -58.57 18.03 -46.63
C THR A 322 -58.72 18.24 -45.12
N LEU A 323 -59.75 18.97 -44.69
CA LEU A 323 -60.03 19.18 -43.28
C LEU A 323 -60.36 17.86 -42.54
N MET A 324 -61.07 16.94 -43.20
CA MET A 324 -61.33 15.61 -42.63
C MET A 324 -60.06 14.76 -42.54
N ARG A 325 -59.19 14.79 -43.56
CA ARG A 325 -57.88 14.11 -43.53
C ARG A 325 -57.01 14.66 -42.39
N LEU A 326 -56.88 15.97 -42.28
CA LEU A 326 -56.10 16.63 -41.21
C LEU A 326 -56.66 16.31 -39.82
N LYS A 327 -58.00 16.22 -39.66
CA LYS A 327 -58.61 15.79 -38.39
C LYS A 327 -58.26 14.35 -38.04
N GLN A 328 -58.25 13.45 -39.01
CA GLN A 328 -57.86 12.04 -38.81
C GLN A 328 -56.38 11.93 -38.46
N GLU A 329 -55.51 12.64 -39.17
CA GLU A 329 -54.07 12.70 -38.90
C GLU A 329 -53.79 13.27 -37.50
N LYS A 330 -54.47 14.35 -37.11
CA LYS A 330 -54.38 14.90 -35.77
C LYS A 330 -54.75 13.85 -34.71
N GLN A 331 -55.86 13.14 -34.88
CA GLN A 331 -56.28 12.09 -33.94
C GLN A 331 -55.29 10.94 -33.89
N ARG A 332 -54.71 10.55 -35.03
CA ARG A 332 -53.68 9.52 -35.11
C ARG A 332 -52.43 9.94 -34.35
N LEU A 333 -51.91 11.13 -34.63
CA LEU A 333 -50.72 11.67 -33.96
C LEU A 333 -50.94 11.86 -32.45
N GLN A 334 -52.16 12.23 -32.03
CA GLN A 334 -52.52 12.31 -30.61
C GLN A 334 -52.42 10.95 -29.91
N ARG A 335 -52.93 9.88 -30.54
CA ARG A 335 -52.81 8.52 -30.00
C ARG A 335 -51.35 8.06 -29.93
N GLU A 336 -50.58 8.28 -31.00
CA GLU A 336 -49.15 7.93 -31.02
C GLU A 336 -48.37 8.67 -29.92
N LEU A 337 -48.72 9.93 -29.63
CA LEU A 337 -48.11 10.70 -28.55
C LEU A 337 -48.53 10.22 -27.15
N GLU A 338 -49.79 9.82 -26.96
CA GLU A 338 -50.26 9.20 -25.72
C GLU A 338 -49.53 7.86 -25.50
N ASP A 339 -49.47 7.01 -26.51
CA ASP A 339 -48.77 5.72 -26.46
C ASP A 339 -47.29 5.90 -26.12
N LEU A 340 -46.61 6.88 -26.73
CA LEU A 340 -45.21 7.21 -26.43
C LEU A 340 -45.02 7.73 -25.01
N LYS A 341 -45.93 8.57 -24.49
CA LYS A 341 -45.86 9.06 -23.11
C LYS A 341 -45.97 7.93 -22.10
N TYR A 342 -46.98 7.07 -22.25
CA TYR A 342 -47.23 6.00 -21.29
C TYR A 342 -46.24 4.82 -21.45
N SER A 343 -45.79 4.51 -22.67
CA SER A 343 -44.73 3.50 -22.88
C SER A 343 -43.36 3.98 -22.41
N GLY A 344 -43.03 5.26 -22.62
CA GLY A 344 -41.78 5.85 -22.11
C GLY A 344 -41.70 5.84 -20.59
N GLU A 345 -42.77 6.27 -19.91
CA GLU A 345 -42.82 6.27 -18.44
C GLU A 345 -42.78 4.85 -17.85
N THR A 346 -43.47 3.88 -18.45
CA THR A 346 -43.46 2.50 -17.97
C THR A 346 -42.09 1.85 -18.13
N VAL A 347 -41.39 2.09 -19.25
CA VAL A 347 -40.02 1.61 -19.45
C VAL A 347 -39.07 2.25 -18.44
N LEU A 348 -39.14 3.57 -18.23
CA LEU A 348 -38.30 4.26 -17.24
C LEU A 348 -38.52 3.75 -15.81
N VAL A 349 -39.78 3.59 -15.39
CA VAL A 349 -40.11 3.05 -14.07
C VAL A 349 -39.63 1.61 -13.92
N SER A 350 -39.75 0.78 -14.97
CA SER A 350 -39.26 -0.59 -14.95
C SER A 350 -37.73 -0.67 -14.86
N ALA A 351 -37.02 0.20 -15.60
CA ALA A 351 -35.57 0.29 -15.56
C ALA A 351 -35.06 0.81 -14.20
N GLN A 352 -35.76 1.78 -13.60
CA GLN A 352 -35.43 2.30 -12.29
C GLN A 352 -35.63 1.24 -11.19
N LYS A 353 -36.72 0.44 -11.25
CA LYS A 353 -36.93 -0.70 -10.35
C LYS A 353 -35.82 -1.74 -10.49
N LEU A 354 -35.48 -2.13 -11.71
CA LEU A 354 -34.38 -3.05 -11.98
C LEU A 354 -33.06 -2.52 -11.43
N HIS A 355 -32.79 -1.23 -11.58
CA HIS A 355 -31.58 -0.62 -11.05
C HIS A 355 -31.51 -0.71 -9.52
N VAL A 356 -32.61 -0.42 -8.83
CA VAL A 356 -32.70 -0.55 -7.36
C VAL A 356 -32.52 -2.00 -6.92
N GLU A 357 -33.10 -2.97 -7.63
CA GLU A 357 -32.91 -4.40 -7.34
C GLU A 357 -31.45 -4.84 -7.52
N LEU A 358 -30.80 -4.42 -8.61
CA LEU A 358 -29.39 -4.72 -8.86
C LEU A 358 -28.48 -4.08 -7.80
N GLN A 359 -28.73 -2.82 -7.43
CA GLN A 359 -28.02 -2.17 -6.33
C GLN A 359 -28.21 -2.92 -5.01
N GLY A 360 -29.44 -3.41 -4.74
CA GLY A 360 -29.73 -4.23 -3.57
C GLY A 360 -28.95 -5.55 -3.55
N ARG A 361 -28.86 -6.23 -4.71
CA ARG A 361 -28.07 -7.46 -4.86
C ARG A 361 -26.58 -7.22 -4.65
N ILE A 362 -26.04 -6.14 -5.22
CA ILE A 362 -24.63 -5.76 -5.03
C ILE A 362 -24.34 -5.56 -3.54
N LYS A 363 -25.16 -4.77 -2.83
CA LYS A 363 -24.98 -4.55 -1.39
C LYS A 363 -25.06 -5.84 -0.58
N ALA A 364 -25.96 -6.76 -0.95
CA ALA A 364 -26.07 -8.05 -0.28
C ALA A 364 -24.83 -8.94 -0.52
N GLU A 365 -24.28 -8.93 -1.73
CA GLU A 365 -23.03 -9.66 -2.03
C GLU A 365 -21.80 -9.00 -1.36
N GLU A 366 -21.74 -7.67 -1.29
CA GLU A 366 -20.69 -6.96 -0.53
C GLU A 366 -20.70 -7.35 0.94
N GLN A 367 -21.88 -7.42 1.56
CA GLN A 367 -22.04 -7.88 2.95
C GLN A 367 -21.61 -9.34 3.11
N ARG A 368 -21.98 -10.24 2.17
CA ARG A 368 -21.53 -11.64 2.19
C ARG A 368 -20.02 -11.77 2.05
N CYS A 369 -19.41 -10.96 1.20
CA CYS A 369 -17.95 -10.91 1.04
C CYS A 369 -17.28 -10.43 2.34
N ALA A 370 -17.80 -9.38 2.98
CA ALA A 370 -17.28 -8.91 4.26
C ALA A 370 -17.40 -10.00 5.36
N ASP A 371 -18.56 -10.63 5.49
CA ASP A 371 -18.78 -11.70 6.47
C ASP A 371 -17.86 -12.91 6.24
N THR A 372 -17.58 -13.26 4.99
CA THR A 372 -16.67 -14.36 4.66
C THR A 372 -15.21 -13.99 4.89
N GLN A 373 -14.81 -12.73 4.64
CA GLN A 373 -13.50 -12.20 4.99
C GLN A 373 -13.29 -12.22 6.50
N ASP A 374 -14.25 -11.74 7.29
CA ASP A 374 -14.17 -11.77 8.76
C ASP A 374 -14.00 -13.20 9.30
N ARG A 375 -14.77 -14.15 8.75
CA ARG A 375 -14.63 -15.58 9.09
C ARG A 375 -13.27 -16.14 8.71
N LEU A 376 -12.74 -15.76 7.55
CA LEU A 376 -11.41 -16.17 7.11
C LEU A 376 -10.33 -15.61 8.03
N GLU A 377 -10.40 -14.33 8.39
CA GLU A 377 -9.45 -13.71 9.31
C GLU A 377 -9.48 -14.39 10.69
N LEU A 378 -10.67 -14.68 11.22
CA LEU A 378 -10.82 -15.42 12.48
C LEU A 378 -10.19 -16.82 12.39
N ALA A 379 -10.43 -17.54 11.28
CA ALA A 379 -9.82 -18.85 11.06
C ALA A 379 -8.30 -18.77 10.94
N MET A 380 -7.76 -17.78 10.22
CA MET A 380 -6.31 -17.55 10.10
C MET A 380 -5.66 -17.26 11.45
N ARG A 381 -6.27 -16.38 12.26
CA ARG A 381 -5.79 -16.10 13.62
C ARG A 381 -5.82 -17.36 14.50
N ALA A 382 -6.90 -18.13 14.45
CA ALA A 382 -6.98 -19.40 15.17
C ALA A 382 -5.90 -20.40 14.72
N MET A 383 -5.69 -20.54 13.40
CA MET A 383 -4.64 -21.40 12.85
C MET A 383 -3.24 -20.95 13.28
N GLN A 384 -2.96 -19.64 13.25
CA GLN A 384 -1.68 -19.10 13.71
C GLN A 384 -1.45 -19.37 15.19
N MET A 385 -2.44 -19.12 16.05
CA MET A 385 -2.37 -19.45 17.48
C MET A 385 -2.14 -20.94 17.72
N THR A 386 -2.81 -21.82 16.96
CA THR A 386 -2.57 -23.27 17.06
C THR A 386 -1.18 -23.67 16.59
N LYS A 387 -0.66 -23.05 15.53
CA LYS A 387 0.70 -23.27 15.02
C LYS A 387 1.73 -22.89 16.07
N GLU A 388 1.67 -21.68 16.62
CA GLU A 388 2.57 -21.20 17.66
C GLU A 388 2.48 -22.07 18.93
N GLY A 389 1.26 -22.44 19.34
CA GLY A 389 1.04 -23.35 20.47
C GLY A 389 1.68 -24.72 20.26
N LEU A 390 1.52 -25.31 19.06
CA LEU A 390 2.11 -26.60 18.71
C LEU A 390 3.63 -26.53 18.55
N GLU A 391 4.18 -25.47 17.96
CA GLU A 391 5.63 -25.25 17.85
C GLU A 391 6.27 -25.15 19.23
N HIS A 392 5.63 -24.41 20.13
CA HIS A 392 6.09 -24.27 21.52
C HIS A 392 5.99 -25.60 22.29
N LEU A 393 4.90 -26.37 22.12
CA LEU A 393 4.79 -27.71 22.70
C LEU A 393 5.84 -28.67 22.14
N ALA A 394 6.05 -28.67 20.82
CA ALA A 394 7.08 -29.48 20.17
C ALA A 394 8.48 -29.14 20.71
N GLY A 395 8.77 -27.84 20.89
CA GLY A 395 9.99 -27.33 21.50
C GLY A 395 10.20 -27.83 22.93
N LYS A 396 9.16 -27.80 23.77
CA LYS A 396 9.21 -28.36 25.14
C LYS A 396 9.42 -29.87 25.16
N LEU A 397 8.87 -30.58 24.18
CA LEU A 397 8.96 -32.03 24.05
C LEU A 397 10.21 -32.49 23.27
N ASN A 398 11.15 -31.60 22.91
CA ASN A 398 12.38 -31.97 22.19
C ASN A 398 13.26 -32.98 22.93
N ARG A 399 13.14 -33.07 24.26
CA ARG A 399 13.87 -34.05 25.08
C ARG A 399 13.28 -35.46 25.02
N VAL A 400 12.05 -35.59 24.54
CA VAL A 400 11.37 -36.88 24.35
C VAL A 400 11.72 -37.39 22.95
N LEU A 401 12.70 -38.29 22.88
CA LEU A 401 13.14 -38.89 21.63
C LEU A 401 12.08 -39.88 21.11
N VAL A 402 11.63 -39.65 19.88
CA VAL A 402 10.63 -40.47 19.17
C VAL A 402 11.23 -41.81 18.72
N ALA A 403 12.56 -41.97 18.74
CA ALA A 403 13.25 -43.24 18.57
C ALA A 403 14.23 -43.43 19.74
N GLY A 404 14.12 -44.56 20.45
CA GLY A 404 15.16 -44.98 21.39
C GLY A 404 16.34 -45.62 20.64
N PRO A 405 17.58 -45.54 21.16
CA PRO A 405 18.63 -46.42 20.70
C PRO A 405 18.23 -47.85 21.07
N ALA A 406 18.19 -48.74 20.08
CA ALA A 406 18.09 -50.16 20.32
C ALA A 406 19.30 -50.58 21.17
N HIS A 407 19.05 -51.04 22.40
CA HIS A 407 20.05 -51.84 23.12
C HIS A 407 20.17 -53.18 22.39
N GLU A 408 21.32 -53.38 21.74
CA GLU A 408 21.78 -54.69 21.29
C GLU A 408 22.15 -55.54 22.50
N GLU A 409 21.26 -56.47 22.88
CA GLU A 409 21.65 -57.80 23.36
C GLU A 409 20.62 -58.82 22.81
N ALA A 410 21.08 -59.72 21.95
CA ALA A 410 20.33 -60.86 21.37
C ALA A 410 20.17 -61.99 22.44
N PRO A 411 19.33 -63.05 22.30
CA PRO A 411 19.11 -63.83 21.07
C PRO A 411 17.68 -64.38 20.78
N GLN A 412 17.55 -64.87 19.54
CA GLN A 412 16.51 -65.69 18.89
C GLN A 412 15.50 -66.43 19.80
N ASP A 413 14.19 -66.35 19.48
CA ASP A 413 13.42 -67.48 18.93
C ASP A 413 11.90 -67.21 18.76
N VAL A 414 11.31 -67.94 17.79
CA VAL A 414 9.87 -68.26 17.59
C VAL A 414 8.93 -67.22 16.93
N ARG A 415 8.78 -67.38 15.60
CA ARG A 415 7.53 -67.65 14.86
C ARG A 415 6.27 -66.81 15.20
N GLY A 416 5.89 -65.97 14.24
CA GLY A 416 4.51 -65.85 13.77
C GLY A 416 3.66 -64.76 14.42
N GLY A 417 3.56 -63.62 13.74
CA GLY A 417 2.56 -62.60 14.04
C GLY A 417 2.92 -61.29 13.35
N ALA A 418 2.10 -60.87 12.39
CA ALA A 418 2.22 -59.57 11.76
C ALA A 418 1.95 -58.47 12.80
N SER A 419 3.01 -57.95 13.42
CA SER A 419 3.00 -56.65 14.09
C SER A 419 4.11 -55.83 13.46
N THR A 420 3.75 -55.07 12.43
CA THR A 420 4.45 -53.85 12.06
C THR A 420 4.58 -53.00 13.32
N HIS A 421 5.72 -53.12 14.01
CA HIS A 421 6.17 -52.09 14.94
C HIS A 421 6.43 -50.86 14.07
N GLU A 422 5.43 -49.98 13.99
CA GLU A 422 5.55 -48.70 13.31
C GLU A 422 6.62 -47.89 14.04
N ALA A 423 7.83 -47.85 13.47
CA ALA A 423 8.75 -46.76 13.72
C ALA A 423 7.96 -45.46 13.49
N GLY A 424 7.82 -44.63 14.52
CA GLY A 424 6.94 -43.45 14.51
C GLY A 424 7.12 -42.64 13.22
N ARG A 425 6.02 -42.23 12.60
CA ARG A 425 5.98 -41.65 11.24
C ARG A 425 6.92 -40.45 11.07
N PHE A 426 7.24 -39.80 12.19
CA PHE A 426 8.00 -38.56 12.30
C PHE A 426 9.38 -38.73 12.96
N ALA A 427 9.88 -39.97 13.13
CA ALA A 427 11.23 -40.22 13.64
C ALA A 427 12.31 -39.62 12.70
N GLY A 428 13.00 -38.57 13.16
CA GLY A 428 14.15 -37.98 12.47
C GLY A 428 13.84 -37.08 11.26
N LYS A 429 12.58 -36.71 11.02
CA LYS A 429 12.20 -35.79 9.92
C LYS A 429 12.06 -34.37 10.47
N GLU A 430 12.93 -33.47 10.05
CA GLU A 430 12.69 -32.03 10.19
C GLU A 430 11.50 -31.66 9.31
N LEU A 431 10.41 -31.19 9.93
CA LEU A 431 9.21 -30.78 9.21
C LEU A 431 9.48 -29.45 8.51
N ASP A 432 9.26 -29.40 7.20
CA ASP A 432 9.42 -28.17 6.42
C ASP A 432 8.31 -27.15 6.80
N PRO A 433 8.67 -25.97 7.36
CA PRO A 433 7.71 -24.95 7.77
C PRO A 433 6.90 -24.34 6.62
N LYS A 434 7.29 -24.58 5.36
CA LYS A 434 6.60 -24.07 4.16
C LYS A 434 5.64 -25.07 3.52
N ALA A 435 5.61 -26.31 3.98
CA ALA A 435 4.70 -27.32 3.43
C ALA A 435 3.25 -27.03 3.84
N GLY A 436 2.29 -27.21 2.92
CA GLY A 436 0.86 -27.06 3.22
C GLY A 436 0.36 -27.99 4.32
N ASP A 437 1.00 -29.15 4.46
CA ASP A 437 0.69 -30.16 5.47
C ASP A 437 1.46 -29.97 6.79
N TYR A 438 2.15 -28.85 6.98
CA TYR A 438 3.00 -28.61 8.15
C TYR A 438 2.24 -28.71 9.47
N LEU A 439 1.08 -28.04 9.58
CA LEU A 439 0.32 -27.98 10.83
C LEU A 439 -0.27 -29.37 11.23
N PRO A 440 -0.91 -30.14 10.33
CA PRO A 440 -1.31 -31.53 10.62
C PRO A 440 -0.13 -32.43 11.00
N ASN A 441 1.01 -32.31 10.31
CA ASN A 441 2.19 -33.12 10.61
C ASN A 441 2.83 -32.75 11.96
N LEU A 442 2.85 -31.46 12.31
CA LEU A 442 3.31 -30.97 13.60
C LEU A 442 2.42 -31.47 14.74
N LEU A 443 1.09 -31.46 14.54
CA LEU A 443 0.13 -32.02 15.48
C LEU A 443 0.39 -33.52 15.71
N GLY A 444 0.55 -34.30 14.64
CA GLY A 444 0.87 -35.73 14.74
C GLY A 444 2.22 -36.00 15.43
N LEU A 445 3.24 -35.17 15.19
CA LEU A 445 4.53 -35.27 15.89
C LEU A 445 4.40 -34.98 17.39
N VAL A 446 3.62 -33.96 17.77
CA VAL A 446 3.36 -33.63 19.18
C VAL A 446 2.58 -34.76 19.84
N GLU A 447 1.57 -35.33 19.17
CA GLU A 447 0.80 -36.48 19.65
C GLU A 447 1.69 -37.69 19.93
N GLU A 448 2.54 -38.10 18.98
CA GLU A 448 3.47 -39.22 19.17
C GLU A 448 4.44 -38.99 20.35
N LYS A 449 4.94 -37.75 20.51
CA LYS A 449 5.81 -37.39 21.64
C LYS A 449 5.06 -37.42 22.97
N LEU A 450 3.81 -36.94 23.02
CA LEU A 450 2.99 -36.96 24.23
C LEU A 450 2.61 -38.38 24.64
N LEU A 451 2.27 -39.26 23.69
CA LEU A 451 1.99 -40.67 23.97
C LEU A 451 3.23 -41.40 24.52
N LYS A 452 4.43 -41.10 23.99
CA LYS A 452 5.69 -41.63 24.52
C LYS A 452 6.00 -41.12 25.92
N LEU A 453 5.78 -39.82 26.17
CA LEU A 453 5.92 -39.26 27.51
C LEU A 453 4.95 -39.93 28.49
N GLN A 454 3.70 -40.15 28.07
CA GLN A 454 2.71 -40.83 28.90
C GLN A 454 3.14 -42.27 29.23
N ALA A 455 3.66 -43.02 28.25
CA ALA A 455 4.19 -44.37 28.49
C ALA A 455 5.40 -44.37 29.44
N GLN A 456 6.30 -43.40 29.34
CA GLN A 456 7.43 -43.24 30.28
C GLN A 456 6.94 -42.91 31.70
N LEU A 457 5.92 -42.06 31.82
CA LEU A 457 5.34 -41.65 33.10
C LEU A 457 4.52 -42.76 33.77
N GLN A 458 3.95 -43.73 33.02
CA GLN A 458 3.23 -44.87 33.58
C GLN A 458 4.12 -45.74 34.50
N ASN A 459 5.43 -45.77 34.25
CA ASN A 459 6.39 -46.52 35.06
C ASN A 459 6.88 -45.76 36.31
N HIS A 460 6.41 -44.51 36.53
CA HIS A 460 6.87 -43.64 37.61
C HIS A 460 5.70 -43.18 38.50
N ASN A 461 5.93 -43.02 39.80
CA ASN A 461 4.93 -42.53 40.75
C ASN A 461 4.76 -41.00 40.63
N VAL A 462 3.94 -40.57 39.68
CA VAL A 462 3.69 -39.14 39.37
C VAL A 462 3.34 -38.28 40.61
N PRO A 463 2.48 -38.73 41.55
CA PRO A 463 2.21 -37.99 42.80
C PRO A 463 3.45 -37.71 43.66
N GLU A 464 4.39 -38.65 43.73
CA GLU A 464 5.61 -38.54 44.53
C GLU A 464 6.64 -37.64 43.85
N MET A 465 6.78 -37.75 42.53
CA MET A 465 7.59 -36.82 41.73
C MET A 465 7.08 -35.38 41.82
N LEU A 466 5.76 -35.16 41.79
CA LEU A 466 5.16 -33.83 41.95
C LEU A 466 5.42 -33.24 43.33
N ARG A 467 5.50 -34.06 44.39
CA ARG A 467 5.91 -33.62 45.73
C ARG A 467 7.39 -33.21 45.74
N HIS A 468 8.27 -34.01 45.15
CA HIS A 468 9.70 -33.66 45.00
C HIS A 468 9.94 -32.42 44.16
N ILE A 469 9.12 -32.18 43.14
CA ILE A 469 9.19 -30.95 42.33
C ILE A 469 8.72 -29.73 43.14
N ALA A 470 7.81 -29.92 44.10
CA ALA A 470 7.32 -28.85 44.97
C ALA A 470 8.30 -28.53 46.13
N ASP A 471 9.30 -29.38 46.37
CA ASP A 471 10.33 -29.13 47.38
C ASP A 471 11.18 -27.91 47.01
N ARG A 472 11.42 -27.03 47.99
CA ARG A 472 12.17 -25.77 47.80
C ARG A 472 13.58 -25.99 47.24
N GLU A 473 14.23 -27.08 47.63
CA GLU A 473 15.59 -27.44 47.20
C GLU A 473 15.64 -27.77 45.70
N PHE A 474 14.58 -28.39 45.18
CA PHE A 474 14.46 -28.67 43.75
C PHE A 474 14.39 -27.36 42.95
N TYR A 475 13.57 -26.39 43.38
CA TYR A 475 13.46 -25.09 42.70
C TYR A 475 14.75 -24.28 42.74
N SER A 476 15.48 -24.26 43.86
CA SER A 476 16.79 -23.59 43.95
C SER A 476 17.84 -24.23 43.03
N SER A 477 17.79 -25.56 42.85
CA SER A 477 18.67 -26.25 41.89
C SER A 477 18.29 -26.03 40.42
N LEU A 478 17.01 -25.72 40.16
CA LEU A 478 16.45 -25.52 38.82
C LEU A 478 16.68 -24.09 38.32
N GLU A 479 16.70 -23.11 39.23
CA GLU A 479 16.86 -21.68 38.91
C GLU A 479 18.16 -21.38 38.15
N GLY A 480 19.24 -22.12 38.43
CA GLY A 480 20.51 -22.02 37.69
C GLY A 480 20.56 -22.76 36.35
N LYS A 481 19.53 -23.56 35.99
CA LYS A 481 19.52 -24.43 34.79
C LYS A 481 18.40 -24.10 33.79
N LEU A 482 17.63 -23.03 34.02
CA LEU A 482 16.55 -22.60 33.14
C LEU A 482 17.09 -21.77 31.96
N PRO A 483 16.59 -21.98 30.72
CA PRO A 483 16.91 -21.11 29.58
C PRO A 483 16.47 -19.66 29.83
N MET A 484 17.19 -18.69 29.26
CA MET A 484 16.96 -17.26 29.50
C MET A 484 15.55 -16.75 29.18
N TYR A 485 14.80 -17.43 28.30
CA TYR A 485 13.41 -17.09 27.96
C TYR A 485 12.38 -17.61 28.99
N ASN A 486 12.82 -18.43 29.94
CA ASN A 486 12.00 -19.05 30.98
C ASN A 486 12.30 -18.42 32.36
N THR A 487 12.40 -17.09 32.40
CA THR A 487 12.54 -16.33 33.63
C THR A 487 11.20 -16.33 34.37
N ARG A 488 11.18 -16.93 35.56
CA ARG A 488 10.04 -16.76 36.47
C ARG A 488 9.98 -15.30 36.86
N ILE A 489 8.89 -14.61 36.53
CA ILE A 489 8.61 -13.28 37.05
C ILE A 489 8.48 -13.43 38.56
N ALA A 490 9.47 -12.93 39.31
CA ALA A 490 9.39 -12.83 40.75
C ALA A 490 8.29 -11.83 41.09
N LEU A 491 7.08 -12.33 41.31
CA LEU A 491 6.02 -11.52 41.90
C LEU A 491 6.52 -11.09 43.29
N PRO A 492 6.50 -9.79 43.64
CA PRO A 492 6.85 -9.35 44.98
C PRO A 492 5.96 -10.13 45.96
N VAL A 493 6.57 -11.06 46.70
CA VAL A 493 5.89 -11.65 47.84
C VAL A 493 5.59 -10.47 48.73
N ALA A 494 4.30 -10.14 48.90
CA ALA A 494 3.87 -9.07 49.77
C ALA A 494 4.60 -9.25 51.10
N GLY A 495 5.56 -8.36 51.36
CA GLY A 495 6.37 -8.43 52.56
C GLY A 495 5.43 -8.54 53.73
N ARG A 496 5.60 -9.56 54.56
CA ARG A 496 5.01 -9.54 55.90
C ARG A 496 5.52 -8.24 56.51
N LYS A 497 4.64 -7.24 56.64
CA LYS A 497 4.92 -6.03 57.40
C LYS A 497 5.26 -6.47 58.81
N ASP A 498 6.55 -6.50 59.10
CA ASP A 498 7.05 -6.69 60.44
C ASP A 498 6.69 -5.41 61.21
N ARG A 499 5.86 -5.54 62.23
CA ARG A 499 5.17 -4.42 62.89
C ARG A 499 6.06 -3.63 63.86
N PHE A 500 7.38 -3.63 63.69
CA PHE A 500 8.27 -3.17 64.76
C PHE A 500 9.36 -2.17 64.40
N PHE A 501 9.47 -1.71 63.16
CA PHE A 501 10.39 -0.61 62.85
C PHE A 501 9.75 0.34 61.84
N ASP A 502 9.12 1.38 62.38
CA ASP A 502 8.90 2.65 61.70
C ASP A 502 10.19 3.50 61.83
N GLU A 503 10.35 4.41 60.86
CA GLU A 503 11.38 5.46 60.75
C GLU A 503 12.67 5.05 60.02
N GLU A 504 12.68 5.22 58.69
CA GLU A 504 13.59 6.17 58.04
C GLU A 504 13.10 6.45 56.60
N GLU A 505 13.20 7.72 56.21
CA GLU A 505 12.87 8.25 54.89
C GLU A 505 13.57 7.45 53.79
N SER A 506 12.79 6.80 52.92
CA SER A 506 13.27 6.41 51.59
C SER A 506 12.53 7.29 50.59
N GLU A 507 13.27 8.29 50.12
CA GLU A 507 12.92 9.12 48.98
C GLU A 507 12.63 8.26 47.75
N ASP A 508 11.77 8.83 46.92
CA ASP A 508 11.19 8.27 45.72
C ASP A 508 12.25 7.76 44.72
N GLU A 509 12.17 6.49 44.35
CA GLU A 509 12.61 6.02 43.04
C GLU A 509 11.38 5.56 42.24
N ASP A 510 11.12 6.32 41.17
CA ASP A 510 10.16 6.09 40.12
C ASP A 510 10.02 4.62 39.74
N ASN A 511 8.95 3.99 40.22
CA ASN A 511 8.42 2.77 39.61
C ASN A 511 7.07 3.10 39.00
N ASP A 512 7.12 3.35 37.69
CA ASP A 512 6.06 3.71 36.75
C ASP A 512 4.97 2.62 36.57
N VAL A 513 4.41 2.11 37.68
CA VAL A 513 3.20 1.27 37.62
C VAL A 513 2.22 1.74 38.69
N VAL A 514 1.38 2.69 38.29
CA VAL A 514 0.25 3.15 39.11
C VAL A 514 -0.68 1.97 39.36
N THR A 515 -0.62 1.40 40.57
CA THR A 515 -1.51 0.31 40.97
C THR A 515 -2.97 0.76 40.89
N ARG A 516 -3.86 -0.15 40.48
CA ARG A 516 -5.32 0.10 40.36
C ARG A 516 -5.93 0.75 41.61
N ALA A 517 -5.41 0.42 42.79
CA ALA A 517 -5.80 1.03 44.06
C ALA A 517 -5.39 2.51 44.16
N ALA A 518 -4.15 2.86 43.78
CA ALA A 518 -3.69 4.24 43.72
C ALA A 518 -4.48 5.08 42.72
N LEU A 519 -4.83 4.50 41.57
CA LEU A 519 -5.67 5.13 40.55
C LEU A 519 -7.11 5.38 41.05
N LYS A 520 -7.68 4.41 41.79
CA LYS A 520 -8.97 4.58 42.50
C LYS A 520 -8.91 5.66 43.58
N MET A 521 -7.85 5.70 44.38
CA MET A 521 -7.70 6.71 45.43
C MET A 521 -7.52 8.11 44.84
N ARG A 522 -6.76 8.23 43.74
CA ARG A 522 -6.57 9.50 43.02
C ARG A 522 -7.87 9.97 42.38
N SER A 523 -8.63 9.08 41.74
CA SER A 523 -9.93 9.43 41.15
C SER A 523 -10.96 9.80 42.22
N GLN A 524 -10.98 9.10 43.35
CA GLN A 524 -11.85 9.43 44.46
C GLN A 524 -11.52 10.78 45.10
N LYS A 525 -10.23 11.11 45.31
CA LYS A 525 -9.79 12.45 45.75
C LYS A 525 -10.19 13.55 44.75
N LEU A 526 -10.17 13.27 43.45
CA LEU A 526 -10.63 14.19 42.40
C LEU A 526 -12.15 14.42 42.44
N ILE A 527 -12.93 13.37 42.73
CA ILE A 527 -14.38 13.46 42.89
C ILE A 527 -14.71 14.23 44.17
N GLU A 528 -14.05 13.92 45.28
CA GLU A 528 -14.27 14.57 46.57
C GLU A 528 -13.90 16.07 46.54
N SER A 529 -12.78 16.43 45.90
CA SER A 529 -12.38 17.84 45.73
C SER A 529 -13.34 18.64 44.84
N ARG A 530 -13.94 18.01 43.81
CA ARG A 530 -15.01 18.63 43.01
C ARG A 530 -16.33 18.73 43.77
N SER A 531 -16.65 17.77 44.64
CA SER A 531 -17.87 17.81 45.47
C SER A 531 -17.82 18.92 46.53
N LYS A 532 -16.63 19.20 47.12
CA LYS A 532 -16.44 20.27 48.12
C LYS A 532 -16.64 21.68 47.54
N ARG A 533 -16.51 21.88 46.22
CA ARG A 533 -16.77 23.19 45.56
C ARG A 533 -18.23 23.48 45.24
N ARG A 534 -19.17 22.53 45.44
CA ARG A 534 -20.60 22.73 45.13
C ARG A 534 -21.50 23.03 46.34
N GLY A 535 -20.93 23.20 47.54
CA GLY A 535 -21.70 23.43 48.77
C GLY A 535 -21.55 24.83 49.37
N ARG A 536 -21.91 25.91 48.66
CA ARG A 536 -22.36 27.18 49.28
C ARG A 536 -22.93 28.14 48.23
N SER A 537 -24.23 28.03 47.97
CA SER A 537 -25.06 29.19 47.66
C SER A 537 -26.46 28.99 48.24
N ARG A 538 -26.77 29.72 49.32
CA ARG A 538 -28.06 30.38 49.58
C ARG A 538 -28.17 30.92 51.02
N LYS A 539 -28.75 32.14 51.08
CA LYS A 539 -29.21 32.95 52.24
C LYS A 539 -28.04 33.64 52.99
N SER A 540 -27.95 34.97 53.10
CA SER A 540 -28.95 36.06 53.12
C SER A 540 -28.52 37.22 52.24
#